data_AF-S8CPG2-F1
#
_entry.id   AF-S8CPG2-F1
#
_cell.length_a   1.000
_cell.length_b   1.000
_cell.length_c   1.000
_cell.angle_alpha   90.00
_cell.angle_beta   90.00
_cell.angle_gamma   90.00
#
_symmetry.space_group_name_H-M   'P 1'
#
loop_
_entity.id
_entity.type
_entity.pdbx_description
1 polymer ?
#
loop_
_entity_poly.entity_id
_entity_poly.type
_entity_poly.pdbx_seq_one_letter_code
_entity_poly.pdbx_strand_id
1 'polypeptide(L)'
;QVNLSDSDMRTLKVLVGVIQKYRTAQENGARDSCRLILGELLGIVSNMKHLYSSDEMEQVILELQNLLISKPEATSSSDAQLFTCKPNLTSFMAGLAHVTFSEDDNEGRRAVNSAAWELYHVLLRELHWALVHLSITAFGYFASHTSCNELWRFVPDDAALAFDLDSGNNADEDRFMCELRSVLEKEMASPSILASPENVSMLMNEIRIMKQKLKQRGNPPCHTMDVDQESSCKKRKFPDGISRGVEMVRSGLKMMGDGISQWRQQQQDRHEVHELFLSHYSRLEDAIAHLVSLAET
;
A
#
# COMPACT_ATOMS: atom_id res chain seq x y z
N GLN A 1 2.85 21.22 -16.86
CA GLN A 1 3.30 20.56 -18.09
C GLN A 1 4.82 20.46 -18.02
N VAL A 2 5.36 19.25 -17.85
CA VAL A 2 6.82 19.03 -17.86
C VAL A 2 7.20 18.82 -19.32
N ASN A 3 8.05 19.69 -19.89
CA ASN A 3 8.58 19.47 -21.24
C ASN A 3 9.54 18.29 -21.18
N LEU A 4 9.09 17.12 -21.63
CA LEU A 4 9.93 15.93 -21.75
C LEU A 4 11.05 16.16 -22.74
N SER A 5 12.22 15.58 -22.47
CA SER A 5 13.27 15.53 -23.47
C SER A 5 12.88 14.62 -24.63
N ASP A 6 13.47 14.84 -25.79
CA ASP A 6 13.34 13.97 -26.96
C ASP A 6 13.66 12.49 -26.64
N SER A 7 14.61 12.26 -25.72
CA SER A 7 14.97 10.92 -25.23
C SER A 7 13.90 10.30 -24.34
N ASP A 8 13.25 11.10 -23.49
CA ASP A 8 12.19 10.63 -22.60
C ASP A 8 10.97 10.15 -23.38
N MET A 9 10.50 10.96 -24.35
CA MET A 9 9.40 10.56 -25.25
C MET A 9 9.74 9.30 -26.05
N ARG A 10 10.97 9.18 -26.54
CA ARG A 10 11.41 7.97 -27.27
C ARG A 10 11.38 6.75 -26.36
N THR A 11 11.74 6.90 -25.09
CA THR A 11 11.72 5.79 -24.12
C THR A 11 10.31 5.23 -23.94
N LEU A 12 9.31 6.09 -23.73
CA LEU A 12 7.90 5.68 -23.60
C LEU A 12 7.36 5.07 -24.91
N LYS A 13 7.69 5.67 -26.07
CA LYS A 13 7.30 5.13 -27.37
C LYS A 13 7.93 3.76 -27.67
N VAL A 14 9.18 3.54 -27.26
CA VAL A 14 9.84 2.23 -27.37
C VAL A 14 9.15 1.21 -26.49
N LEU A 15 8.78 1.57 -25.26
CA LEU A 15 8.01 0.69 -24.36
C LEU A 15 6.68 0.27 -24.99
N VAL A 16 5.89 1.23 -25.49
CA VAL A 16 4.64 0.94 -26.23
C VAL A 16 4.91 0.03 -27.44
N GLY A 17 5.93 0.34 -28.24
CA GLY A 17 6.30 -0.46 -29.41
C GLY A 17 6.68 -1.90 -29.07
N VAL A 18 7.37 -2.13 -27.95
CA VAL A 18 7.73 -3.47 -27.46
C VAL A 18 6.47 -4.23 -27.01
N ILE A 19 5.55 -3.58 -26.31
CA ILE A 19 4.26 -4.18 -25.90
C ILE A 19 3.47 -4.63 -27.14
N GLN A 20 3.31 -3.73 -28.12
CA GLN A 20 2.58 -4.02 -29.36
C GLN A 20 3.28 -5.11 -30.20
N LYS A 21 4.61 -5.10 -30.25
CA LYS A 21 5.39 -6.14 -30.94
C LYS A 21 5.24 -7.50 -30.26
N TYR A 22 5.25 -7.57 -28.93
CA TYR A 22 4.99 -8.81 -28.21
C TYR A 22 3.63 -9.40 -28.59
N ARG A 23 2.58 -8.55 -28.64
CA ARG A 23 1.22 -8.96 -28.99
C ARG A 23 1.08 -9.46 -30.43
N THR A 24 1.83 -8.89 -31.37
CA THR A 24 1.74 -9.19 -32.81
C THR A 24 2.73 -10.26 -33.28
N ALA A 25 3.78 -10.54 -32.50
CA ALA A 25 4.78 -11.54 -32.83
C ALA A 25 4.15 -12.95 -32.91
N GLN A 26 4.43 -13.68 -33.99
CA GLN A 26 4.02 -15.07 -34.18
C GLN A 26 5.12 -16.06 -33.75
N GLU A 27 6.39 -15.64 -33.79
CA GLU A 27 7.53 -16.47 -33.41
C GLU A 27 7.82 -16.41 -31.90
N ASN A 28 7.98 -17.58 -31.27
CA ASN A 28 8.25 -17.69 -29.83
C ASN A 28 9.54 -16.96 -29.42
N GLY A 29 10.62 -17.06 -30.21
CA GLY A 29 11.90 -16.38 -29.90
C GLY A 29 11.81 -14.85 -29.92
N ALA A 30 10.95 -14.30 -30.79
CA ALA A 30 10.70 -12.86 -30.82
C ALA A 30 9.88 -12.42 -29.61
N ARG A 31 8.91 -13.22 -29.16
CA ARG A 31 8.15 -12.98 -27.92
C ARG A 31 9.03 -13.04 -26.67
N ASP A 32 9.91 -14.04 -26.58
CA ASP A 32 10.86 -14.17 -25.47
C ASP A 32 11.77 -12.94 -25.37
N SER A 33 12.28 -12.47 -26.51
CA SER A 33 13.12 -11.26 -26.56
C SER A 33 12.34 -10.01 -26.14
N CYS A 34 11.11 -9.85 -26.66
CA CYS A 34 10.26 -8.72 -26.27
C CYS A 34 9.91 -8.76 -24.78
N ARG A 35 9.74 -9.94 -24.18
CA ARG A 35 9.45 -10.11 -22.76
C ARG A 35 10.60 -9.63 -21.87
N LEU A 36 11.83 -10.03 -22.20
CA LEU A 36 13.02 -9.59 -21.46
C LEU A 36 13.18 -8.07 -21.57
N ILE A 37 13.06 -7.54 -22.79
CA ILE A 37 13.16 -6.10 -23.04
C ILE A 37 12.05 -5.34 -22.32
N LEU A 38 10.81 -5.86 -22.33
CA LEU A 38 9.68 -5.28 -21.61
C LEU A 38 9.96 -5.19 -20.10
N GLY A 39 10.44 -6.28 -19.50
CA GLY A 39 10.82 -6.30 -18.09
C GLY A 39 11.86 -5.23 -17.76
N GLU A 40 12.95 -5.16 -18.52
CA GLU A 40 14.00 -4.17 -18.29
C GLU A 40 13.52 -2.72 -18.51
N LEU A 41 12.73 -2.47 -19.56
CA LEU A 41 12.18 -1.13 -19.82
C LEU A 41 11.23 -0.67 -18.71
N LEU A 42 10.40 -1.56 -18.17
CA LEU A 42 9.55 -1.24 -17.00
C LEU A 42 10.40 -0.86 -15.79
N GLY A 43 11.51 -1.57 -15.56
CA GLY A 43 12.45 -1.27 -14.47
C GLY A 43 13.23 0.04 -14.69
N ILE A 44 13.55 0.40 -15.94
CA ILE A 44 14.17 1.70 -16.26
C ILE A 44 13.17 2.82 -16.01
N VAL A 45 11.96 2.70 -16.57
CA VAL A 45 10.91 3.72 -16.46
C VAL A 45 10.48 3.92 -15.00
N SER A 46 10.44 2.86 -14.18
CA SER A 46 10.11 2.98 -12.74
C SER A 46 11.05 3.90 -11.95
N ASN A 47 12.28 4.08 -12.44
CA ASN A 47 13.26 4.97 -11.81
C ASN A 47 13.19 6.41 -12.37
N MET A 48 12.42 6.67 -13.42
CA MET A 48 12.31 7.96 -14.10
C MET A 48 11.00 8.67 -13.74
N LYS A 49 10.91 9.18 -12.51
CA LYS A 49 9.69 9.77 -11.93
C LYS A 49 9.01 10.83 -12.81
N HIS A 50 9.79 11.64 -13.53
CA HIS A 50 9.28 12.72 -14.39
C HIS A 50 8.48 12.20 -15.60
N LEU A 51 8.66 10.94 -15.99
CA LEU A 51 7.90 10.33 -17.08
C LEU A 51 6.43 10.05 -16.72
N TYR A 52 6.11 9.92 -15.43
CA TYR A 52 4.76 9.60 -14.99
C TYR A 52 3.79 10.78 -15.10
N SER A 53 4.30 12.01 -15.23
CA SER A 53 3.47 13.21 -15.41
C SER A 53 3.22 13.55 -16.89
N SER A 54 3.56 12.64 -17.81
CA SER A 54 3.44 12.83 -19.26
C SER A 54 2.20 12.14 -19.81
N ASP A 55 1.57 12.77 -20.81
CA ASP A 55 0.37 12.23 -21.47
C ASP A 55 0.67 10.89 -22.19
N GLU A 56 1.90 10.68 -22.65
CA GLU A 56 2.34 9.41 -23.23
C GLU A 56 2.31 8.25 -22.23
N MET A 57 2.39 8.52 -20.92
CA MET A 57 2.27 7.49 -19.89
C MET A 57 0.87 6.87 -19.88
N GLU A 58 -0.17 7.63 -20.20
CA GLU A 58 -1.54 7.13 -20.29
C GLU A 58 -1.64 5.99 -21.32
N GLN A 59 -0.98 6.16 -22.47
CA GLN A 59 -0.92 5.11 -23.50
C GLN A 59 -0.18 3.86 -23.01
N VAL A 60 0.91 4.03 -22.25
CA VAL A 60 1.65 2.89 -21.66
C VAL A 60 0.74 2.08 -20.73
N ILE A 61 0.01 2.75 -19.84
CA ILE A 61 -0.90 2.10 -18.88
C ILE A 61 -1.98 1.30 -19.61
N LEU A 62 -2.63 1.90 -20.62
CA LEU A 62 -3.66 1.23 -21.42
C LEU A 62 -3.12 0.03 -22.20
N GLU A 63 -1.92 0.13 -22.77
CA GLU A 63 -1.30 -0.98 -23.51
C GLU A 63 -0.86 -2.12 -22.57
N LEU A 64 -0.38 -1.81 -21.37
CA LEU A 64 -0.07 -2.81 -20.34
C LEU A 64 -1.33 -3.54 -19.87
N GLN A 65 -2.42 -2.81 -19.61
CA GLN A 65 -3.71 -3.41 -19.28
C GLN A 65 -4.17 -4.36 -20.40
N ASN A 66 -4.08 -3.90 -21.65
CA ASN A 66 -4.50 -4.72 -22.78
C ASN A 66 -3.61 -5.95 -23.00
N LEU A 67 -2.33 -5.86 -22.65
CA LEU A 67 -1.39 -6.98 -22.71
C LEU A 67 -1.69 -8.03 -21.64
N LEU A 68 -2.07 -7.61 -20.43
CA LEU A 68 -2.18 -8.48 -19.26
C LEU A 68 -3.60 -8.96 -18.97
N ILE A 69 -4.63 -8.24 -19.44
CA ILE A 69 -6.03 -8.47 -19.05
C ILE A 69 -6.94 -8.70 -20.28
N SER A 70 -6.94 -7.79 -21.26
CA SER A 70 -7.97 -7.74 -22.32
C SER A 70 -7.93 -8.84 -23.40
N LYS A 71 -7.21 -9.95 -23.21
CA LYS A 71 -7.26 -11.07 -24.17
C LYS A 71 -7.04 -12.46 -23.56
N PRO A 72 -8.12 -13.18 -23.18
CA PRO A 72 -8.07 -14.61 -22.83
C PRO A 72 -8.44 -15.51 -24.03
N GLU A 73 -8.09 -15.14 -25.26
CA GLU A 73 -8.30 -16.00 -26.44
C GLU A 73 -7.01 -16.74 -26.80
N ALA A 74 -6.70 -17.75 -25.98
CA ALA A 74 -5.86 -18.92 -26.24
C ALA A 74 -5.05 -19.23 -24.99
N THR A 75 -5.59 -20.14 -24.19
CA THR A 75 -4.84 -21.05 -23.31
C THR A 75 -3.68 -21.68 -24.07
N SER A 76 -2.58 -20.95 -24.16
CA SER A 76 -1.27 -21.43 -24.54
C SER A 76 -0.35 -21.05 -23.40
N SER A 77 0.54 -21.96 -23.02
CA SER A 77 1.52 -21.84 -21.92
C SER A 77 2.48 -20.64 -22.00
N SER A 78 2.27 -19.72 -22.96
CA SER A 78 2.99 -18.47 -23.17
C SER A 78 2.65 -17.41 -22.10
N ASP A 79 1.42 -17.38 -21.57
CA ASP A 79 1.04 -16.39 -20.54
C ASP A 79 1.69 -16.66 -19.18
N ALA A 80 2.04 -17.92 -18.92
CA ALA A 80 2.82 -18.32 -17.76
C ALA A 80 4.23 -17.68 -17.72
N GLN A 81 4.67 -17.07 -18.83
CA GLN A 81 6.00 -16.47 -18.91
C GLN A 81 6.01 -14.96 -18.64
N LEU A 82 4.91 -14.23 -18.85
CA LEU A 82 4.78 -12.80 -18.49
C LEU A 82 5.03 -12.55 -16.99
N PHE A 83 4.98 -13.61 -16.16
CA PHE A 83 5.42 -13.57 -14.77
C PHE A 83 6.84 -13.01 -14.59
N THR A 84 7.75 -13.17 -15.56
CA THR A 84 9.12 -12.63 -15.42
C THR A 84 9.16 -11.10 -15.45
N CYS A 85 8.18 -10.42 -16.04
CA CYS A 85 8.13 -8.96 -16.02
C CYS A 85 7.39 -8.41 -14.80
N LYS A 86 6.69 -9.26 -14.02
CA LYS A 86 5.88 -8.82 -12.86
C LYS A 86 6.67 -8.06 -11.80
N PRO A 87 7.90 -8.45 -11.39
CA PRO A 87 8.67 -7.66 -10.42
C PRO A 87 8.91 -6.20 -10.87
N ASN A 88 9.28 -6.02 -12.14
CA ASN A 88 9.53 -4.70 -12.69
C ASN A 88 8.23 -3.96 -13.01
N LEU A 89 7.16 -4.67 -13.38
CA LEU A 89 5.81 -4.12 -13.49
C LEU A 89 5.37 -3.56 -12.13
N THR A 90 5.56 -4.29 -11.03
CA THR A 90 5.21 -3.80 -9.70
C THR A 90 5.99 -2.53 -9.33
N SER A 91 7.27 -2.49 -9.66
CA SER A 91 8.09 -1.28 -9.48
C SER A 91 7.58 -0.12 -10.33
N PHE A 92 7.19 -0.40 -11.58
CA PHE A 92 6.56 0.57 -12.48
C PHE A 92 5.22 1.08 -11.92
N MET A 93 4.39 0.19 -11.37
CA MET A 93 3.09 0.53 -10.80
C MET A 93 3.24 1.46 -9.59
N ALA A 94 4.25 1.24 -8.73
CA ALA A 94 4.55 2.17 -7.64
C ALA A 94 4.79 3.62 -8.13
N GLY A 95 5.37 3.77 -9.32
CA GLY A 95 5.60 5.07 -9.95
C GLY A 95 4.32 5.81 -10.34
N LEU A 96 3.17 5.14 -10.42
CA LEU A 96 1.87 5.77 -10.66
C LEU A 96 1.46 6.76 -9.56
N ALA A 97 2.13 6.71 -8.40
CA ALA A 97 2.10 7.76 -7.37
C ALA A 97 2.41 9.18 -7.91
N HIS A 98 3.07 9.26 -9.06
CA HIS A 98 3.50 10.50 -9.70
C HIS A 98 2.64 10.87 -10.92
N VAL A 99 1.59 10.09 -11.19
CA VAL A 99 0.55 10.42 -12.18
C VAL A 99 -0.49 11.30 -11.49
N THR A 100 -0.90 12.37 -12.16
CA THR A 100 -2.07 13.15 -11.72
C THR A 100 -3.31 12.53 -12.34
N PHE A 101 -4.14 11.89 -11.52
CA PHE A 101 -5.42 11.37 -11.97
C PHE A 101 -6.46 12.51 -11.89
N SER A 102 -6.76 13.17 -13.00
CA SER A 102 -7.72 14.30 -12.98
C SER A 102 -9.10 13.82 -12.52
N GLU A 103 -9.79 14.71 -11.80
CA GLU A 103 -11.21 14.58 -11.47
C GLU A 103 -12.12 14.75 -12.71
N ASP A 104 -11.58 15.26 -13.83
CA ASP A 104 -12.33 15.43 -15.07
C ASP A 104 -12.88 14.10 -15.59
N ASP A 105 -14.19 14.06 -15.76
CA ASP A 105 -14.97 12.93 -16.27
C ASP A 105 -14.83 12.73 -17.79
N ASN A 106 -13.64 12.97 -18.33
CA ASN A 106 -13.30 12.54 -19.68
C ASN A 106 -13.22 11.01 -19.72
N GLU A 107 -13.95 10.39 -20.64
CA GLU A 107 -13.93 8.95 -20.92
C GLU A 107 -12.50 8.39 -21.03
N GLY A 108 -11.58 9.12 -21.67
CA GLY A 108 -10.18 8.70 -21.80
C GLY A 108 -9.46 8.60 -20.45
N ARG A 109 -9.64 9.59 -19.56
CA ARG A 109 -9.04 9.58 -18.21
C ARG A 109 -9.63 8.47 -17.35
N ARG A 110 -10.95 8.26 -17.42
CA ARG A 110 -11.63 7.17 -16.72
C ARG A 110 -11.07 5.81 -17.15
N ALA A 111 -10.83 5.61 -18.44
CA ALA A 111 -10.22 4.39 -18.96
C ALA A 111 -8.80 4.17 -18.41
N VAL A 112 -7.98 5.21 -18.29
CA VAL A 112 -6.63 5.11 -17.71
C VAL A 112 -6.69 4.74 -16.22
N ASN A 113 -7.58 5.35 -15.45
CA ASN A 113 -7.77 5.03 -14.03
C ASN A 113 -8.23 3.58 -13.86
N SER A 114 -9.22 3.16 -14.65
CA SER A 114 -9.71 1.78 -14.68
C SER A 114 -8.57 0.81 -15.02
N ALA A 115 -7.75 1.15 -16.02
CA ALA A 115 -6.64 0.31 -16.42
C ALA A 115 -5.55 0.19 -15.33
N ALA A 116 -5.19 1.29 -14.67
CA ALA A 116 -4.27 1.28 -13.55
C ALA A 116 -4.78 0.42 -12.39
N TRP A 117 -6.08 0.52 -12.10
CA TRP A 117 -6.75 -0.28 -11.08
C TRP A 117 -6.73 -1.78 -11.39
N GLU A 118 -7.16 -2.17 -12.60
CA GLU A 118 -7.15 -3.57 -13.00
C GLU A 118 -5.74 -4.17 -12.98
N LEU A 119 -4.72 -3.38 -13.34
CA LEU A 119 -3.31 -3.79 -13.24
C LEU A 119 -2.87 -4.06 -11.79
N TYR A 120 -3.29 -3.23 -10.83
CA TYR A 120 -3.06 -3.50 -9.42
C TYR A 120 -3.76 -4.78 -8.96
N HIS A 121 -4.99 -5.02 -9.42
CA HIS A 121 -5.70 -6.27 -9.12
C HIS A 121 -4.99 -7.51 -9.65
N VAL A 122 -4.47 -7.47 -10.89
CA VAL A 122 -3.64 -8.57 -11.43
C VAL A 122 -2.44 -8.85 -10.52
N LEU A 123 -1.75 -7.80 -10.07
CA LEU A 123 -0.57 -7.90 -9.22
C LEU A 123 -0.86 -8.35 -7.78
N LEU A 124 -2.02 -7.99 -7.23
CA LEU A 124 -2.44 -8.37 -5.88
C LEU A 124 -3.05 -9.78 -5.82
N ARG A 125 -3.54 -10.29 -6.95
CA ARG A 125 -4.02 -11.68 -7.11
C ARG A 125 -2.89 -12.70 -7.35
N GLU A 126 -1.63 -12.27 -7.35
CA GLU A 126 -0.49 -13.18 -7.47
C GLU A 126 -0.45 -14.21 -6.35
N LEU A 127 0.09 -15.39 -6.64
CA LEU A 127 0.26 -16.46 -5.64
C LEU A 127 1.65 -16.49 -5.03
N HIS A 128 2.62 -15.89 -5.73
CA HIS A 128 3.99 -15.88 -5.26
C HIS A 128 4.14 -14.86 -4.15
N TRP A 129 4.42 -15.32 -2.92
CA TRP A 129 4.49 -14.47 -1.73
C TRP A 129 5.38 -13.22 -1.92
N ALA A 130 6.51 -13.35 -2.61
CA ALA A 130 7.42 -12.23 -2.84
C ALA A 130 6.82 -11.20 -3.83
N LEU A 131 6.06 -11.66 -4.83
CA LEU A 131 5.35 -10.76 -5.75
C LEU A 131 4.21 -10.07 -5.02
N VAL A 132 3.42 -10.81 -4.24
CA VAL A 132 2.35 -10.24 -3.41
C VAL A 132 2.89 -9.17 -2.47
N HIS A 133 3.98 -9.45 -1.76
CA HIS A 133 4.60 -8.46 -0.87
C HIS A 133 5.08 -7.22 -1.64
N LEU A 134 5.70 -7.42 -2.80
CA LEU A 134 6.13 -6.31 -3.66
C LEU A 134 4.92 -5.49 -4.12
N SER A 135 3.83 -6.15 -4.52
CA SER A 135 2.59 -5.53 -4.99
C SER A 135 1.91 -4.72 -3.89
N ILE A 136 1.81 -5.27 -2.68
CA ILE A 136 1.31 -4.56 -1.50
C ILE A 136 2.19 -3.35 -1.18
N THR A 137 3.51 -3.50 -1.26
CA THR A 137 4.45 -2.40 -1.00
C THR A 137 4.29 -1.28 -2.03
N ALA A 138 4.20 -1.63 -3.31
CA ALA A 138 4.00 -0.69 -4.40
C ALA A 138 2.66 0.04 -4.28
N PHE A 139 1.58 -0.71 -4.02
CA PHE A 139 0.25 -0.14 -3.80
C PHE A 139 0.23 0.76 -2.57
N GLY A 140 0.90 0.38 -1.47
CA GLY A 140 1.01 1.23 -0.28
C GLY A 140 1.76 2.53 -0.55
N TYR A 141 2.86 2.47 -1.31
CA TYR A 141 3.57 3.68 -1.75
C TYR A 141 2.65 4.57 -2.61
N PHE A 142 1.95 3.99 -3.58
CA PHE A 142 0.94 4.68 -4.38
C PHE A 142 -0.13 5.35 -3.51
N ALA A 143 -0.78 4.60 -2.64
CA ALA A 143 -1.83 5.10 -1.76
C ALA A 143 -1.37 6.24 -0.85
N SER A 144 -0.14 6.16 -0.31
CA SER A 144 0.40 7.25 0.53
C SER A 144 0.67 8.57 -0.20
N HIS A 145 0.66 8.56 -1.54
CA HIS A 145 0.91 9.73 -2.38
C HIS A 145 -0.31 10.13 -3.23
N THR A 146 -1.45 9.47 -3.03
CA THR A 146 -2.69 9.71 -3.78
C THR A 146 -3.78 10.12 -2.80
N SER A 147 -4.61 11.09 -3.17
CA SER A 147 -5.65 11.58 -2.27
C SER A 147 -6.73 10.52 -2.04
N CYS A 148 -7.41 10.57 -0.89
CA CYS A 148 -8.49 9.65 -0.57
C CYS A 148 -9.60 9.68 -1.65
N ASN A 149 -9.94 10.85 -2.17
CA ASN A 149 -10.92 11.02 -3.26
C ASN A 149 -10.52 10.28 -4.54
N GLU A 150 -9.24 10.30 -4.90
CA GLU A 150 -8.72 9.56 -6.05
C GLU A 150 -8.67 8.06 -5.77
N LEU A 151 -8.30 7.65 -4.55
CA LEU A 151 -8.23 6.26 -4.13
C LEU A 151 -9.60 5.55 -4.10
N TRP A 152 -10.68 6.27 -3.77
CA TRP A 152 -12.04 5.71 -3.82
C TRP A 152 -12.44 5.17 -5.21
N ARG A 153 -11.80 5.67 -6.28
CA ARG A 153 -12.02 5.19 -7.66
C ARG A 153 -11.37 3.83 -7.92
N PHE A 154 -10.50 3.38 -7.02
CA PHE A 154 -9.81 2.08 -7.03
C PHE A 154 -10.54 1.04 -6.16
N VAL A 155 -11.78 1.32 -5.77
CA VAL A 155 -12.67 0.41 -5.06
C VAL A 155 -13.93 0.29 -5.93
N PRO A 156 -14.48 -0.92 -6.16
CA PRO A 156 -15.64 -1.09 -7.03
C PRO A 156 -16.82 -0.22 -6.57
N ASP A 157 -17.66 0.22 -7.53
CA ASP A 157 -18.72 1.22 -7.32
C ASP A 157 -19.65 0.86 -6.15
N ASP A 158 -19.88 -0.43 -5.91
CA ASP A 158 -20.70 -0.93 -4.78
C ASP A 158 -20.06 -0.66 -3.41
N ALA A 159 -18.73 -0.70 -3.33
CA ALA A 159 -17.95 -0.37 -2.15
C ALA A 159 -17.60 1.13 -2.07
N ALA A 160 -17.48 1.84 -3.19
CA ALA A 160 -17.30 3.29 -3.25
C ALA A 160 -18.57 4.08 -2.85
N LEU A 161 -19.75 3.46 -3.01
CA LEU A 161 -21.05 4.00 -2.59
C LEU A 161 -21.46 3.63 -1.17
N ALA A 162 -20.52 3.13 -0.35
CA ALA A 162 -20.72 3.02 1.08
C ALA A 162 -20.79 4.46 1.66
N PHE A 163 -21.93 5.11 1.46
CA PHE A 163 -22.36 6.33 2.15
C PHE A 163 -23.01 5.87 3.46
N ASP A 164 -22.73 6.56 4.57
CA ASP A 164 -23.45 6.28 5.81
C ASP A 164 -24.70 7.16 5.80
N LEU A 165 -25.82 6.56 5.44
CA LEU A 165 -27.12 7.23 5.40
C LEU A 165 -27.52 7.77 6.80
N ASP A 166 -26.97 7.22 7.88
CA ASP A 166 -27.31 7.59 9.24
C ASP A 166 -26.46 8.76 9.79
N SER A 167 -25.18 8.88 9.39
CA SER A 167 -24.31 9.98 9.82
C SER A 167 -24.18 11.15 8.84
N GLY A 168 -24.53 10.95 7.56
CA GLY A 168 -24.44 12.00 6.53
C GLY A 168 -23.02 12.51 6.26
N ASN A 169 -21.99 11.81 6.75
CA ASN A 169 -20.60 12.17 6.57
C ASN A 169 -20.00 11.47 5.35
N ASN A 170 -19.11 12.18 4.64
CA ASN A 170 -18.27 11.60 3.59
C ASN A 170 -17.44 10.45 4.17
N ALA A 171 -17.18 9.43 3.35
CA ALA A 171 -16.42 8.26 3.75
C ALA A 171 -15.00 8.67 4.20
N ASP A 172 -14.68 8.41 5.47
CA ASP A 172 -13.35 8.68 6.03
C ASP A 172 -12.31 7.65 5.60
N GLU A 173 -11.04 7.92 5.89
CA GLU A 173 -9.89 7.07 5.54
C GLU A 173 -10.01 5.66 6.17
N ASP A 174 -10.53 5.55 7.39
CA ASP A 174 -10.71 4.28 8.08
C ASP A 174 -11.74 3.40 7.37
N ARG A 175 -12.82 3.99 6.87
CA ARG A 175 -13.84 3.30 6.07
C ARG A 175 -13.29 2.83 4.72
N PHE A 176 -12.52 3.67 4.03
CA PHE A 176 -11.83 3.27 2.79
C PHE A 176 -10.97 2.03 3.01
N MET A 177 -10.14 2.04 4.06
CA MET A 177 -9.27 0.91 4.37
C MET A 177 -10.05 -0.37 4.73
N CYS A 178 -11.22 -0.25 5.37
CA CYS A 178 -12.10 -1.37 5.65
C CYS A 178 -12.72 -1.97 4.37
N GLU A 179 -13.23 -1.13 3.47
CA GLU A 179 -13.81 -1.59 2.21
C GLU A 179 -12.76 -2.17 1.27
N LEU A 180 -11.61 -1.52 1.14
CA LEU A 180 -10.47 -2.04 0.40
C LEU A 180 -10.04 -3.42 0.93
N ARG A 181 -9.95 -3.59 2.25
CA ARG A 181 -9.68 -4.89 2.87
C ARG A 181 -10.74 -5.93 2.49
N SER A 182 -12.03 -5.59 2.61
CA SER A 182 -13.15 -6.47 2.25
C SER A 182 -13.08 -6.92 0.79
N VAL A 183 -12.74 -6.01 -0.13
CA VAL A 183 -12.54 -6.30 -1.55
C VAL A 183 -11.37 -7.27 -1.75
N LEU A 184 -10.20 -6.98 -1.16
CA LEU A 184 -9.02 -7.84 -1.27
C LEU A 184 -9.26 -9.24 -0.68
N GLU A 185 -9.97 -9.34 0.45
CA GLU A 185 -10.34 -10.61 1.07
C GLU A 185 -11.33 -11.40 0.20
N LYS A 186 -12.35 -10.75 -0.37
CA LYS A 186 -13.29 -11.38 -1.33
C LYS A 186 -12.57 -11.87 -2.58
N GLU A 187 -11.62 -11.10 -3.10
CA GLU A 187 -10.84 -11.50 -4.26
C GLU A 187 -9.93 -12.70 -3.97
N MET A 188 -9.30 -12.74 -2.79
CA MET A 188 -8.51 -13.90 -2.34
C MET A 188 -9.39 -15.13 -2.06
N ALA A 189 -10.63 -14.94 -1.63
CA ALA A 189 -11.58 -16.02 -1.37
C ALA A 189 -12.17 -16.66 -2.66
N SER A 190 -11.86 -16.11 -3.83
CA SER A 190 -12.34 -16.64 -5.11
C SER A 190 -11.65 -17.97 -5.46
N PRO A 191 -12.41 -19.07 -5.68
CA PRO A 191 -11.87 -20.42 -5.77
C PRO A 191 -11.21 -20.77 -7.13
N SER A 192 -10.83 -19.80 -7.97
CA SER A 192 -10.21 -20.06 -9.28
C SER A 192 -8.69 -20.26 -9.23
N ILE A 193 -8.10 -20.26 -8.04
CA ILE A 193 -6.66 -20.35 -7.84
C ILE A 193 -6.20 -21.81 -7.94
N LEU A 194 -6.07 -22.34 -9.15
CA LEU A 194 -5.21 -23.50 -9.38
C LEU A 194 -3.76 -23.00 -9.50
N ALA A 195 -2.90 -23.38 -8.56
CA ALA A 195 -1.48 -23.12 -8.67
C ALA A 195 -0.96 -23.74 -9.98
N SER A 196 -0.48 -22.90 -10.91
CA SER A 196 0.10 -23.40 -12.15
C SER A 196 1.38 -24.18 -11.87
N PRO A 197 1.69 -25.23 -12.65
CA PRO A 197 2.95 -25.96 -12.55
C PRO A 197 4.19 -25.04 -12.61
N GLU A 198 4.09 -23.94 -13.36
CA GLU A 198 5.14 -22.93 -13.49
C GLU A 198 5.36 -22.13 -12.20
N ASN A 199 4.28 -21.72 -11.51
CA ASN A 199 4.38 -21.04 -10.22
C ASN A 199 5.07 -21.92 -9.18
N VAL A 200 4.71 -23.21 -9.15
CA VAL A 200 5.34 -24.21 -8.26
C VAL A 200 6.82 -24.41 -8.61
N SER A 201 7.16 -24.50 -9.89
CA SER A 201 8.55 -24.63 -10.36
C SER A 201 9.41 -23.43 -9.98
N MET A 202 8.87 -22.22 -10.10
CA MET A 202 9.57 -20.98 -9.71
C MET A 202 9.82 -20.94 -8.20
N LEU A 203 8.80 -21.21 -7.38
CA LEU A 203 8.94 -21.34 -5.93
C LEU A 203 10.01 -22.37 -5.56
N MET A 204 10.04 -23.51 -6.22
CA MET A 204 11.06 -24.54 -5.99
C MET A 204 12.48 -24.04 -6.33
N ASN A 205 12.64 -23.31 -7.43
CA ASN A 205 13.92 -22.74 -7.82
C ASN A 205 14.40 -21.65 -6.85
N GLU A 206 13.49 -20.79 -6.38
CA GLU A 206 13.79 -19.76 -5.40
C GLU A 206 14.12 -20.35 -4.03
N ILE A 207 13.37 -21.35 -3.57
CA ILE A 207 13.68 -22.10 -2.35
C ILE A 207 15.08 -22.69 -2.45
N ARG A 208 15.46 -23.24 -3.61
CA ARG A 208 16.81 -23.77 -3.85
C ARG A 208 17.89 -22.69 -3.74
N ILE A 209 17.67 -21.53 -4.37
CA ILE A 209 18.60 -20.38 -4.32
C ILE A 209 18.70 -19.83 -2.89
N MET A 210 17.58 -19.67 -2.19
CA MET A 210 17.54 -19.23 -0.80
C MET A 210 18.26 -20.22 0.12
N LYS A 211 18.04 -21.53 -0.04
CA LYS A 211 18.77 -22.57 0.70
C LYS A 211 20.28 -22.50 0.43
N GLN A 212 20.69 -22.20 -0.80
CA GLN A 212 22.10 -22.02 -1.13
C GLN A 212 22.69 -20.76 -0.49
N LYS A 213 21.97 -19.63 -0.54
CA LYS A 213 22.38 -18.37 0.10
C LYS A 213 22.42 -18.48 1.63
N LEU A 214 21.47 -19.19 2.25
CA LEU A 214 21.42 -19.42 3.70
C LEU A 214 22.59 -20.30 4.16
N LYS A 215 22.92 -21.36 3.39
CA LYS A 215 24.12 -22.18 3.62
C LYS A 215 25.42 -21.37 3.53
N GLN A 216 25.45 -20.31 2.72
CA GLN A 216 26.60 -19.41 2.60
C GLN A 216 26.66 -18.35 3.71
N ARG A 217 25.54 -18.01 4.35
CA ARG A 217 25.46 -16.91 5.33
C ARG A 217 25.56 -17.36 6.79
N GLY A 218 25.51 -18.66 7.07
CA GLY A 218 25.31 -19.17 8.44
C GLY A 218 23.91 -18.84 8.96
N ASN A 219 23.40 -19.60 9.93
CA ASN A 219 22.03 -19.42 10.45
C ASN A 219 21.86 -18.05 11.12
N PRO A 220 21.00 -17.15 10.60
CA PRO A 220 20.55 -16.01 11.38
C PRO A 220 19.49 -16.46 12.42
N PRO A 221 19.41 -15.81 13.58
CA PRO A 221 18.34 -16.05 14.54
C PRO A 221 17.00 -15.63 13.90
N CYS A 222 16.14 -16.60 13.65
CA CYS A 222 14.78 -16.36 13.20
C CYS A 222 13.99 -15.85 14.42
N HIS A 223 13.66 -14.56 14.44
CA HIS A 223 12.62 -14.06 15.33
C HIS A 223 11.28 -14.46 14.70
N THR A 224 10.62 -15.44 15.32
CA THR A 224 9.22 -15.77 15.04
C THR A 224 8.40 -14.51 15.30
N MET A 225 7.92 -13.87 14.25
CA MET A 225 6.85 -12.88 14.36
C MET A 225 5.55 -13.67 14.34
N ASP A 226 4.90 -13.75 15.50
CA ASP A 226 3.52 -14.24 15.57
C ASP A 226 2.64 -13.28 14.76
N VAL A 227 2.06 -13.80 13.69
CA VAL A 227 1.04 -13.10 12.93
C VAL A 227 -0.27 -13.37 13.67
N ASP A 228 -0.66 -12.42 14.53
CA ASP A 228 -1.98 -12.47 15.18
C ASP A 228 -3.06 -12.42 14.09
N GLN A 229 -3.71 -13.57 13.91
CA GLN A 229 -4.88 -13.72 13.08
C GLN A 229 -6.10 -13.31 13.92
N GLU A 230 -6.35 -12.01 14.03
CA GLU A 230 -7.62 -11.51 14.57
C GLU A 230 -8.44 -10.75 13.53
N SER A 231 -9.47 -11.46 13.07
CA SER A 231 -10.65 -10.95 12.41
C SER A 231 -11.46 -10.06 13.38
N SER A 232 -11.51 -8.76 13.13
CA SER A 232 -12.75 -7.95 13.13
C SER A 232 -12.39 -6.46 13.21
N CYS A 233 -13.02 -5.66 12.36
CA CYS A 233 -13.09 -4.20 12.51
C CYS A 233 -13.83 -3.85 13.81
N LYS A 234 -13.12 -3.89 14.93
CA LYS A 234 -13.51 -3.24 16.17
C LYS A 234 -12.41 -2.24 16.51
N LYS A 235 -12.83 -1.05 16.94
CA LYS A 235 -12.00 0.07 17.40
C LYS A 235 -10.71 -0.46 18.02
N ARG A 236 -9.56 -0.05 17.47
CA ARG A 236 -8.25 -0.45 18.00
C ARG A 236 -8.26 -0.12 19.50
N LYS A 237 -8.14 -1.13 20.34
CA LYS A 237 -7.76 -0.89 21.73
C LYS A 237 -6.46 -0.10 21.70
N PHE A 238 -6.41 0.97 22.48
CA PHE A 238 -5.20 1.76 22.65
C PHE A 238 -4.04 0.82 23.03
N PRO A 239 -2.85 0.93 22.41
CA PRO A 239 -1.80 -0.07 22.58
C PRO A 239 -1.48 -0.30 24.05
N ASP A 240 -1.53 -1.56 24.50
CA ASP A 240 -1.47 -1.92 25.94
C ASP A 240 -0.27 -1.30 26.69
N GLY A 241 0.86 -1.12 25.99
CA GLY A 241 2.04 -0.45 26.54
C GLY A 241 1.84 1.04 26.83
N ILE A 242 1.08 1.74 26.00
CA ILE A 242 0.78 3.17 26.18
C ILE A 242 -0.29 3.34 27.27
N SER A 243 -1.32 2.49 27.30
CA SER A 243 -2.34 2.48 28.36
C SER A 243 -1.71 2.31 29.75
N ARG A 244 -0.78 1.36 29.88
CA ARG A 244 -0.01 1.15 31.12
C ARG A 244 0.86 2.35 31.48
N GLY A 245 1.46 3.01 30.48
CA GLY A 245 2.20 4.25 30.69
C GLY A 245 1.32 5.39 31.22
N VAL A 246 0.13 5.56 30.67
CA VAL A 246 -0.85 6.57 31.11
C VAL A 246 -1.33 6.30 32.55
N GLU A 247 -1.58 5.03 32.91
CA GLU A 247 -1.92 4.65 34.29
C GLU A 247 -0.80 4.97 35.29
N MET A 248 0.45 4.70 34.92
CA MET A 248 1.62 5.04 35.76
C MET A 248 1.74 6.56 35.98
N VAL A 249 1.54 7.34 34.92
CA VAL A 249 1.56 8.81 35.00
C VAL A 249 0.42 9.33 35.88
N ARG A 250 -0.80 8.78 35.75
CA ARG A 250 -1.95 9.11 36.61
C ARG A 250 -1.68 8.78 38.07
N SER A 251 -1.06 7.63 38.35
CA SER A 251 -0.68 7.24 39.72
C SER A 251 0.41 8.16 40.30
N GLY A 252 1.41 8.51 39.50
CA GLY A 252 2.46 9.47 39.89
C GLY A 252 1.90 10.86 40.18
N LEU A 253 0.97 11.34 39.35
CA LEU A 253 0.30 12.63 39.56
C LEU A 253 -0.48 12.66 40.87
N LYS A 254 -1.22 11.59 41.18
CA LYS A 254 -1.95 11.48 42.46
C LYS A 254 -1.00 11.58 43.67
N MET A 255 0.15 10.90 43.62
CA MET A 255 1.16 11.02 44.69
C MET A 255 1.71 12.44 44.83
N MET A 256 1.90 13.16 43.71
CA MET A 256 2.28 14.56 43.74
C MET A 256 1.20 15.43 44.38
N GLY A 257 -0.09 15.22 44.04
CA GLY A 257 -1.21 15.94 44.65
C GLY A 257 -1.31 15.73 46.17
N ASP A 258 -1.09 14.50 46.63
CA ASP A 258 -1.03 14.16 48.06
C ASP A 258 0.15 14.87 48.74
N GLY A 259 1.31 14.91 48.09
CA GLY A 259 2.50 15.61 48.57
C GLY A 259 2.33 17.14 48.65
N ILE A 260 1.67 17.75 47.67
CA ILE A 260 1.33 19.19 47.69
C ILE A 260 0.35 19.49 48.84
N SER A 261 -0.64 18.62 49.05
CA SER A 261 -1.60 18.75 50.15
C SER A 261 -0.93 18.67 51.53
N GLN A 262 0.09 17.81 51.67
CA GLN A 262 0.92 17.72 52.88
C GLN A 262 1.86 18.92 53.03
N TRP A 263 2.41 19.44 51.93
CA TRP A 263 3.29 20.62 51.94
C TRP A 263 2.57 21.87 52.48
N ARG A 264 1.29 22.06 52.12
CA ARG A 264 0.44 23.13 52.66
C ARG A 264 0.31 23.09 54.19
N GLN A 265 0.38 21.91 54.80
CA GLN A 265 0.23 21.73 56.25
C GLN A 265 1.52 22.04 57.03
N GLN A 266 2.68 22.08 56.36
CA GLN A 266 3.99 22.18 57.02
C GLN A 266 4.64 23.57 56.95
N GLN A 267 4.28 24.44 56.00
CA GLN A 267 4.88 25.78 55.87
C GLN A 267 3.88 26.86 55.48
N GLN A 268 3.63 27.80 56.40
CA GLN A 268 2.66 28.89 56.24
C GLN A 268 3.24 30.13 55.50
N ASP A 269 4.55 30.21 55.31
CA ASP A 269 5.27 31.40 54.82
C ASP A 269 5.62 31.41 53.31
N ARG A 270 5.16 30.40 52.54
CA ARG A 270 5.45 30.28 51.09
C ARG A 270 4.20 30.12 50.23
N HIS A 271 3.16 30.87 50.58
CA HIS A 271 1.84 30.79 49.95
C HIS A 271 1.89 31.05 48.42
N GLU A 272 2.69 32.00 47.94
CA GLU A 272 2.77 32.33 46.51
C GLU A 272 3.38 31.20 45.67
N VAL A 273 4.41 30.52 46.19
CA VAL A 273 5.05 29.39 45.50
C VAL A 273 4.13 28.17 45.49
N HIS A 274 3.37 27.97 46.58
CA HIS A 274 2.37 26.93 46.69
C HIS A 274 1.23 27.10 45.67
N GLU A 275 0.70 28.32 45.52
CA GLU A 275 -0.37 28.62 44.55
C GLU A 275 0.11 28.52 43.10
N LEU A 276 1.34 28.97 42.80
CA LEU A 276 1.93 28.80 41.48
C LEU A 276 2.10 27.30 41.12
N PHE A 277 2.57 26.50 42.08
CA PHE A 277 2.74 25.07 41.90
C PHE A 277 1.40 24.35 41.70
N LEU A 278 0.35 24.75 42.44
CA LEU A 278 -1.02 24.24 42.25
C LEU A 278 -1.58 24.59 40.87
N SER A 279 -1.36 25.81 40.38
CA SER A 279 -1.79 26.19 39.03
C SER A 279 -1.14 25.32 37.96
N HIS A 280 0.16 25.04 38.07
CA HIS A 280 0.85 24.13 37.15
C HIS A 280 0.41 22.68 37.29
N TYR A 281 0.18 22.22 38.52
CA TYR A 281 -0.34 20.88 38.80
C TYR A 281 -1.73 20.67 38.16
N SER A 282 -2.65 21.62 38.32
CA SER A 282 -4.00 21.54 37.73
C SER A 282 -3.96 21.47 36.20
N ARG A 283 -3.07 22.24 35.55
CA ARG A 283 -2.91 22.16 34.08
C ARG A 283 -2.35 20.82 33.62
N LEU A 284 -1.49 20.21 34.42
CA LEU A 284 -0.95 18.88 34.14
C LEU A 284 -2.00 17.79 34.36
N GLU A 285 -2.86 17.96 35.36
CA GLU A 285 -4.02 17.09 35.63
C GLU A 285 -5.01 17.09 34.47
N ASP A 286 -5.37 18.26 33.94
CA ASP A 286 -6.25 18.38 32.77
C ASP A 286 -5.64 17.69 31.54
N ALA A 287 -4.35 17.90 31.27
CA ALA A 287 -3.66 17.27 30.14
C ALA A 287 -3.62 15.74 30.26
N ILE A 288 -3.43 15.21 31.46
CA ILE A 288 -3.43 13.76 31.70
C ILE A 288 -4.84 13.19 31.64
N ALA A 289 -5.87 13.91 32.11
CA ALA A 289 -7.26 13.50 31.99
C ALA A 289 -7.68 13.35 30.51
N HIS A 290 -7.23 14.27 29.65
CA HIS A 290 -7.41 14.15 28.20
C HIS A 290 -6.71 12.90 27.63
N LEU A 291 -5.48 12.61 28.04
CA LEU A 291 -4.76 11.41 27.61
C LEU A 291 -5.43 10.10 28.08
N VAL A 292 -5.99 10.09 29.29
CA VAL A 292 -6.78 8.97 29.82
C VAL A 292 -8.05 8.78 28.99
N SER A 293 -8.77 9.86 28.67
CA SER A 293 -9.98 9.78 27.84
C SER A 293 -9.72 9.21 26.45
N LEU A 294 -8.54 9.48 25.89
CA LEU A 294 -8.09 8.95 24.60
C LEU A 294 -7.65 7.48 24.69
N ALA A 295 -7.18 7.04 25.86
CA ALA A 295 -6.77 5.66 26.12
C ALA A 295 -7.95 4.73 26.47
N GLU A 296 -9.08 5.29 26.94
CA GLU A 296 -10.31 4.56 27.29
C GLU A 296 -11.34 4.46 26.14
N THR A 297 -11.13 5.17 25.02
CA THR A 297 -11.92 5.09 23.77
C THR A 297 -11.51 3.98 22.83
#